data_AF-A0A532TNI5-F1
#
_entry.id   AF-A0A532TNI5-F1
#
_cell.length_a   1.000
_cell.length_b   1.000
_cell.length_c   1.000
_cell.angle_alpha   90.00
_cell.angle_beta   90.00
_cell.angle_gamma   90.00
#
_symmetry.space_group_name_H-M   'P 1'
#
loop_
_entity.id
_entity.type
_entity.pdbx_description
1 polymer ?
#
loop_
_entity_poly.entity_id
_entity_poly.type
_entity_poly.pdbx_seq_one_letter_code
_entity_poly.pdbx_strand_id
1 'polypeptide(L)'
;MIFITTQWTPYNKVDEWFKIFQEVKGKIPSIVKKWQTFALPDENRGIKGYNIIMVEKGNADEALIEIGKLFAPFWKIEGFAMKIETALSMRDAVKVSGKSL
;
A
#
# COMPACT_ATOMS: atom_id res chain seq x y z
N MET A 1 -12.11 -7.03 0.73
CA MET A 1 -10.94 -7.33 -0.11
C MET A 1 -9.69 -6.84 0.63
N ILE A 2 -8.51 -7.40 0.35
CA ILE A 2 -7.26 -6.96 0.98
C ILE A 2 -6.31 -6.48 -0.11
N PHE A 3 -5.76 -5.29 0.06
CA PHE A 3 -4.63 -4.79 -0.72
C PHE A 3 -3.38 -4.81 0.15
N ILE A 4 -2.25 -5.14 -0.48
CA ILE A 4 -0.93 -4.97 0.08
C ILE A 4 -0.24 -3.89 -0.73
N THR A 5 0.12 -2.77 -0.10
CA THR A 5 1.03 -1.82 -0.72
C THR A 5 2.42 -2.03 -0.15
N THR A 6 3.40 -2.19 -1.04
CA THR A 6 4.82 -2.20 -0.67
C THR A 6 5.43 -0.93 -1.21
N GLN A 7 6.15 -0.20 -0.37
CA GLN A 7 6.81 1.05 -0.75
C GLN A 7 8.27 1.04 -0.34
N TRP A 8 9.07 1.84 -1.02
CA TRP A 8 10.47 2.05 -0.70
C TRP A 8 10.80 3.53 -0.77
N THR A 9 11.53 4.00 0.24
CA THR A 9 11.95 5.39 0.38
C THR A 9 13.45 5.41 0.65
N PRO A 10 14.27 6.10 -0.17
CA PRO A 10 15.70 6.28 0.12
C PRO A 10 15.95 6.88 1.50
N TYR A 11 17.02 6.47 2.19
CA TYR A 11 17.32 6.95 3.56
C TYR A 11 17.48 8.47 3.63
N ASN A 12 18.06 9.09 2.60
CA ASN A 12 18.24 10.54 2.50
C ASN A 12 16.95 11.31 2.16
N LYS A 13 15.80 10.63 2.02
CA LYS A 13 14.50 11.23 1.73
C LYS A 13 13.45 10.95 2.82
N VAL A 14 13.85 10.34 3.94
CA VAL A 14 12.92 9.92 5.01
C VAL A 14 12.20 11.11 5.64
N ASP A 15 12.86 12.26 5.82
CA ASP A 15 12.22 13.46 6.37
C ASP A 15 11.13 14.02 5.45
N GLU A 16 11.36 14.00 4.13
CA GLU A 16 10.37 14.40 3.13
C GLU A 16 9.18 13.44 3.14
N TRP A 17 9.46 12.14 3.17
CA TRP A 17 8.43 11.10 3.31
C TRP A 17 7.60 11.28 4.59
N PHE A 18 8.24 11.58 5.72
CA PHE A 18 7.56 11.74 6.99
C PHE A 18 6.63 12.95 6.99
N LYS A 19 7.06 14.08 6.38
CA LYS A 19 6.20 15.27 6.21
C LYS A 19 4.93 14.93 5.44
N ILE A 20 5.07 14.30 4.27
CA ILE A 20 3.92 13.87 3.47
C ILE A 20 3.03 12.91 4.25
N PHE A 21 3.62 11.94 4.96
CA PHE A 21 2.87 11.00 5.80
C PHE A 21 2.00 11.72 6.84
N GLN A 22 2.52 12.75 7.52
CA GLN A 22 1.74 13.53 8.48
C GLN A 22 0.54 14.26 7.82
N GLU A 23 0.66 14.69 6.57
CA GLU A 23 -0.42 15.36 5.84
C GLU A 23 -1.53 14.40 5.39
N VAL A 24 -1.20 13.12 5.18
CA VAL A 24 -2.15 12.11 4.65
C VAL A 24 -2.69 11.16 5.70
N LYS A 25 -2.02 10.97 6.85
CA LYS A 25 -2.40 9.95 7.87
C LYS A 25 -3.84 10.06 8.38
N GLY A 26 -4.44 11.26 8.35
CA GLY A 26 -5.82 11.51 8.77
C GLY A 26 -6.87 11.41 7.65
N LYS A 27 -6.45 11.14 6.42
CA LYS A 27 -7.30 11.16 5.22
C LYS A 27 -7.65 9.75 4.73
N ILE A 28 -7.66 8.76 5.64
CA ILE A 28 -8.00 7.38 5.30
C ILE A 28 -9.47 7.33 4.81
N PRO A 29 -9.74 6.81 3.60
CA PRO A 29 -11.09 6.74 3.04
C PRO A 29 -12.02 5.88 3.90
N SER A 30 -13.29 6.26 4.00
CA SER A 30 -14.30 5.53 4.79
C SER A 30 -14.51 4.08 4.34
N ILE A 31 -14.24 3.78 3.06
CA ILE A 31 -14.28 2.44 2.46
C ILE A 31 -13.18 1.49 3.01
N VAL A 32 -12.15 2.04 3.66
CA VAL A 32 -11.09 1.28 4.33
C VAL A 32 -11.54 0.92 5.75
N LYS A 33 -11.71 -0.39 6.00
CA LYS A 33 -12.09 -0.93 7.32
C LYS A 33 -10.89 -1.11 8.25
N LYS A 34 -9.71 -1.35 7.69
CA LYS A 34 -8.47 -1.50 8.44
C LYS A 34 -7.29 -1.09 7.58
N TRP A 35 -6.39 -0.30 8.15
CA TRP A 35 -5.11 0.04 7.55
C TRP A 35 -4.02 -0.23 8.58
N GLN A 36 -3.15 -1.19 8.32
CA GLN A 36 -2.02 -1.50 9.19
C GLN A 36 -0.72 -1.29 8.42
N THR A 37 0.16 -0.47 8.98
CA THR A 37 1.48 -0.18 8.40
C THR A 37 2.58 -0.88 9.18
N PHE A 38 3.58 -1.37 8.46
CA PHE A 38 4.82 -1.93 8.96
C PHE A 38 5.99 -1.32 8.18
N ALA A 39 7.17 -1.23 8.79
CA ALA A 39 8.37 -0.75 8.14
C ALA A 39 9.59 -1.54 8.61
N LEU A 40 10.57 -1.66 7.72
CA LEU A 40 11.86 -2.28 7.97
C LEU A 40 12.95 -1.58 7.13
N PRO A 41 14.21 -1.58 7.59
CA PRO A 41 15.32 -1.20 6.73
C PRO A 41 15.46 -2.17 5.54
N ASP A 42 15.83 -1.63 4.38
CA ASP A 42 16.18 -2.33 3.13
C ASP A 42 17.55 -1.83 2.71
N GLU A 43 18.55 -2.70 2.84
CA GLU A 43 19.99 -2.37 2.70
C GLU A 43 20.32 -1.65 1.39
N ASN A 44 19.57 -1.94 0.32
CA ASN A 44 19.85 -1.40 -1.01
C ASN A 44 18.98 -0.20 -1.39
N ARG A 45 17.85 0.01 -0.71
CA ARG A 45 16.79 0.93 -1.18
C ARG A 45 16.26 1.90 -0.12
N GLY A 46 16.75 1.83 1.11
CA GLY A 46 16.36 2.72 2.20
C GLY A 46 15.38 2.08 3.16
N ILE A 47 14.23 2.71 3.39
CA ILE A 47 13.15 2.15 4.22
C ILE A 47 12.14 1.46 3.32
N LYS A 48 11.85 0.19 3.60
CA LYS A 48 10.75 -0.54 3.00
C LYS A 48 9.54 -0.49 3.93
N GLY A 49 8.37 -0.19 3.37
CA GLY A 49 7.10 -0.16 4.09
C GLY A 49 6.11 -1.15 3.49
N TYR A 50 5.29 -1.75 4.35
CA TYR A 50 4.13 -2.54 3.95
C TYR A 50 2.86 -1.92 4.54
N ASN A 51 1.81 -1.80 3.74
CA ASN A 51 0.48 -1.47 4.22
C ASN A 51 -0.47 -2.61 3.88
N ILE A 52 -1.10 -3.18 4.90
CA ILE A 52 -2.19 -4.15 4.74
C ILE A 52 -3.50 -3.38 4.89
N ILE A 53 -4.23 -3.25 3.77
CA ILE A 53 -5.40 -2.41 3.65
C ILE A 53 -6.62 -3.30 3.39
N MET A 54 -7.51 -3.38 4.36
CA MET A 54 -8.74 -4.14 4.27
C MET A 54 -9.89 -3.21 3.90
N VAL A 55 -10.57 -3.52 2.80
CA VAL A 55 -11.63 -2.68 2.24
C VAL A 55 -12.96 -3.41 2.22
N GLU A 56 -14.05 -2.63 2.20
CA GLU A 56 -15.40 -3.13 2.01
C GLU A 56 -15.55 -4.01 0.76
N LYS A 57 -16.37 -5.06 0.85
CA LYS A 57 -16.65 -5.94 -0.29
C LYS A 57 -17.48 -5.18 -1.31
N GLY A 58 -17.10 -5.26 -2.59
CA GLY A 58 -17.78 -4.58 -3.69
C GLY A 58 -17.16 -3.24 -4.11
N ASN A 59 -16.29 -2.65 -3.29
CA ASN A 59 -15.70 -1.32 -3.53
C ASN A 59 -14.22 -1.39 -3.93
N ALA A 60 -13.82 -2.42 -4.67
CA ALA A 60 -12.41 -2.66 -5.01
C ALA A 60 -11.82 -1.54 -5.86
N ASP A 61 -12.54 -1.14 -6.93
CA ASP A 61 -12.07 -0.13 -7.88
C ASP A 61 -12.00 1.25 -7.24
N GLU A 62 -13.05 1.63 -6.50
CA GLU A 62 -13.08 2.88 -5.74
C GLU A 62 -11.97 2.92 -4.69
N ALA A 63 -11.72 1.81 -3.99
CA ALA A 63 -10.62 1.73 -3.03
C ALA A 63 -9.25 1.92 -3.69
N LEU A 64 -9.01 1.31 -4.85
CA LEU A 64 -7.75 1.50 -5.58
C LEU A 64 -7.55 2.96 -5.99
N ILE A 65 -8.61 3.63 -6.45
CA ILE A 65 -8.56 5.05 -6.80
C ILE A 65 -8.20 5.90 -5.58
N GLU A 66 -8.88 5.70 -4.46
CA GLU A 66 -8.67 6.50 -3.24
C GLU A 66 -7.31 6.22 -2.59
N ILE A 67 -6.87 4.96 -2.54
CA ILE A 67 -5.51 4.60 -2.12
C ILE A 67 -4.49 5.25 -3.04
N GLY A 68 -4.71 5.22 -4.35
CA GLY A 68 -3.85 5.87 -5.33
C GLY A 68 -3.73 7.39 -5.09
N LYS A 69 -4.84 8.07 -4.83
CA LYS A 69 -4.86 9.51 -4.49
C LYS A 69 -4.07 9.80 -3.21
N LEU A 70 -4.19 8.95 -2.18
CA LEU A 70 -3.43 9.09 -0.94
C LEU A 70 -1.92 8.95 -1.16
N PHE A 71 -1.50 8.05 -2.04
CA PHE A 71 -0.09 7.84 -2.36
C PHE A 71 0.45 8.82 -3.42
N ALA A 72 -0.42 9.53 -4.15
CA ALA A 72 -0.04 10.48 -5.19
C ALA A 72 1.06 11.48 -4.78
N PRO A 73 1.04 12.08 -3.58
CA PRO A 73 2.07 13.04 -3.17
C PRO A 73 3.46 12.42 -3.00
N PHE A 74 3.55 11.15 -2.60
CA PHE A 74 4.84 10.48 -2.37
C PHE A 74 5.63 10.23 -3.65
N TRP A 75 4.97 10.20 -4.82
CA TRP A 75 5.64 10.08 -6.12
C TRP A 75 6.51 11.30 -6.47
N LYS A 76 6.39 12.40 -5.74
CA LYS A 76 7.28 13.56 -5.87
C LYS A 76 8.65 13.33 -5.23
N ILE A 77 8.75 12.36 -4.32
CA ILE A 77 10.01 12.00 -3.67
C ILE A 77 10.86 11.23 -4.68
N GLU A 78 11.99 11.80 -5.04
CA GLU A 78 12.97 11.16 -5.91
C GLU A 78 13.43 9.80 -5.34
N GLY A 79 13.35 8.75 -6.16
CA GLY A 79 13.70 7.38 -5.76
C GLY A 79 12.61 6.65 -4.95
N PHE A 80 11.48 7.30 -4.65
CA PHE A 80 10.32 6.60 -4.10
C PHE A 80 9.76 5.63 -5.13
N ALA A 81 9.41 4.44 -4.65
CA ALA A 81 8.77 3.42 -5.47
C ALA A 81 7.67 2.75 -4.66
N MET A 82 6.60 2.34 -5.34
CA MET A 82 5.50 1.63 -4.73
C MET A 82 4.96 0.55 -5.66
N LYS A 83 4.50 -0.54 -5.06
CA LYS A 83 3.74 -1.61 -5.68
C LYS A 83 2.44 -1.79 -4.91
N ILE A 84 1.33 -1.96 -5.60
CA ILE A 84 0.03 -2.30 -5.01
C ILE A 84 -0.40 -3.66 -5.55
N GLU A 85 -0.78 -4.57 -4.66
CA GLU A 85 -1.19 -5.93 -4.98
C GLU A 85 -2.51 -6.25 -4.30
N THR A 86 -3.39 -6.97 -5.00
CA THR A 86 -4.59 -7.55 -4.39
C THR A 86 -4.22 -8.89 -3.77
N ALA A 87 -4.42 -9.04 -2.46
CA ALA A 87 -4.23 -10.31 -1.79
C ALA A 87 -5.45 -11.22 -1.99
N LEU A 88 -5.19 -12.41 -2.52
CA LEU A 88 -6.17 -13.48 -2.68
C LEU A 88 -6.11 -14.43 -1.49
N SER A 89 -7.24 -15.05 -1.15
CA SER A 89 -7.20 -16.23 -0.28
C SER A 89 -6.44 -17.36 -1.00
N MET A 90 -5.86 -18.31 -0.26
CA MET A 90 -5.20 -19.46 -0.89
C MET A 90 -6.15 -20.25 -1.79
N ARG A 91 -7.44 -20.34 -1.42
CA ARG A 91 -8.48 -20.96 -2.24
C ARG A 91 -8.65 -20.24 -3.57
N ASP A 92 -8.76 -18.90 -3.53
CA ASP A 92 -8.94 -18.10 -4.74
C ASP A 92 -7.68 -18.13 -5.62
N ALA A 93 -6.49 -18.08 -5.01
CA ALA A 93 -5.21 -18.17 -5.70
C ALA A 93 -5.06 -19.51 -6.46
N VAL A 94 -5.41 -20.63 -5.83
CA VAL A 94 -5.40 -21.95 -6.48
C VAL A 94 -6.41 -21.99 -7.63
N LYS A 95 -7.62 -21.45 -7.43
CA LYS A 95 -8.65 -21.40 -8.45
C LYS A 95 -8.20 -20.63 -9.70
N VAL A 96 -7.58 -19.45 -9.54
CA VAL A 96 -7.07 -18.68 -10.70
C VAL A 96 -5.85 -19.33 -11.34
N SER A 97 -5.12 -20.19 -10.63
CA SER A 97 -4.04 -21.00 -11.20
C SER A 97 -4.55 -22.20 -12.03
N GLY A 98 -5.87 -22.36 -12.20
CA GLY A 98 -6.47 -23.47 -12.94
C GLY A 98 -6.44 -24.81 -12.20
N LYS A 99 -6.19 -24.79 -10.88
CA LYS A 99 -6.13 -25.96 -10.01
C LYS A 99 -7.34 -25.96 -9.07
N SER A 100 -7.68 -27.12 -8.51
CA SER A 100 -8.69 -27.26 -7.45
C SER A 100 -8.02 -27.63 -6.13
N LEU A 101 -8.44 -26.95 -5.06
CA LEU A 101 -8.19 -27.33 -3.66
C LEU A 101 -9.36 -28.16 -3.16
#